data_AF-A0A1V5QN25-F1
#
_entry.id   AF-A0A1V5QN25-F1
#
_cell.length_a   1.000
_cell.length_b   1.000
_cell.length_c   1.000
_cell.angle_alpha   90.00
_cell.angle_beta   90.00
_cell.angle_gamma   90.00
#
_symmetry.space_group_name_H-M   'P 1'
#
loop_
_entity.id
_entity.type
_entity.pdbx_description
1 polymer ?
#
loop_
_entity_poly.entity_id
_entity_poly.type
_entity_poly.pdbx_seq_one_letter_code
_entity_poly.pdbx_strand_id
1 'polypeptide(L)'
;MIPKYLTHPPTIVLILINLLTIYIALVEQWDVFVLMILYIIQGLIICFFHYFKVLRLEKIDTTDFEKNFNLTINGQKCTINGLSLEEAKKKAANFFLFGFLFANFVYLIFIGAYIGITSDTIVFSEEGIFSTGFILLIIGYFLTHAFSFIQSKEEAKKEVNLGNYLHEPFARIIPMHLTIIIGGYFINTQKENQFLLLILFLIIKGIFDVHTHIQQHEKYLTPTKKATTKKKK
;
A
#
# COMPACT_ATOMS: atom_id res chain seq x y z
N MET A 1 6.87 21.66 18.14
CA MET A 1 7.84 20.54 18.09
C MET A 1 7.46 19.65 16.93
N ILE A 2 8.32 19.51 15.92
CA ILE A 2 8.10 18.52 14.85
C ILE A 2 8.36 17.14 15.46
N PRO A 3 7.40 16.20 15.41
CA PRO A 3 7.58 14.85 15.93
C PRO A 3 8.81 14.15 15.32
N LYS A 4 9.62 13.47 16.15
CA LYS A 4 10.86 12.78 15.71
C LYS A 4 10.67 11.79 14.55
N TYR A 5 9.45 11.26 14.35
CA TYR A 5 9.13 10.35 13.25
C TYR A 5 9.06 11.03 11.86
N LEU A 6 8.77 12.33 11.81
CA LEU A 6 8.73 13.12 10.57
C LEU A 6 10.14 13.46 10.06
N THR A 7 11.17 13.31 10.90
CA THR A 7 12.57 13.55 10.54
C THR A 7 13.31 12.28 10.09
N HIS A 8 12.64 11.12 10.03
CA HIS A 8 13.28 9.91 9.52
C HIS A 8 13.49 10.01 7.99
N PRO A 9 14.71 9.75 7.48
CA PRO A 9 15.02 9.93 6.06
C PRO A 9 14.05 9.23 5.09
N PRO A 10 13.59 7.98 5.32
CA PRO A 10 12.61 7.33 4.43
C PRO A 10 11.25 8.04 4.42
N THR A 11 10.80 8.55 5.57
CA THR A 11 9.55 9.31 5.68
C THR A 11 9.63 10.62 4.90
N ILE A 12 10.77 11.33 4.99
CA ILE A 12 11.00 12.58 4.25
C ILE A 12 10.98 12.32 2.75
N VAL A 13 11.68 11.29 2.27
CA VAL A 13 11.70 10.92 0.85
C VAL A 13 10.29 10.57 0.37
N LEU A 14 9.49 9.87 1.19
CA LEU A 14 8.09 9.55 0.86
C LEU A 14 7.20 10.80 0.78
N ILE A 15 7.39 11.76 1.68
CA ILE A 15 6.67 13.04 1.62
C ILE A 15 7.06 13.80 0.35
N LEU A 16 8.36 13.87 0.04
CA LEU A 16 8.87 14.57 -1.13
C LEU A 16 8.35 13.95 -2.43
N ILE A 17 8.34 12.62 -2.56
CA ILE A 17 7.84 11.97 -3.78
C ILE A 17 6.34 12.18 -3.94
N ASN A 18 5.55 12.18 -2.85
CA ASN A 18 4.12 12.49 -2.93
C ASN A 18 3.85 13.95 -3.30
N LEU A 19 4.61 14.91 -2.76
CA LEU A 19 4.52 16.31 -3.17
C LEU A 19 4.94 16.51 -4.63
N LEU A 20 5.98 15.80 -5.08
CA LEU A 20 6.41 15.81 -6.46
C LEU A 20 5.33 15.24 -7.40
N THR A 21 4.65 14.17 -7.00
CA THR A 21 3.49 13.61 -7.73
C THR A 21 2.41 14.66 -7.91
N ILE A 22 2.06 15.40 -6.86
CA ILE A 22 1.06 16.48 -6.94
C ILE A 22 1.52 17.56 -7.93
N TYR A 23 2.77 18.01 -7.79
CA TYR A 23 3.32 19.05 -8.65
C TYR A 23 3.30 18.65 -10.13
N ILE A 24 3.81 17.46 -10.46
CA ILE A 24 3.87 16.96 -11.84
C ILE A 24 2.45 16.78 -12.39
N ALA A 25 1.54 16.17 -11.64
CA ALA A 25 0.16 15.97 -12.08
C ALA A 25 -0.55 17.29 -12.42
N LEU A 26 -0.28 18.36 -11.67
CA LEU A 26 -0.83 19.69 -11.94
C LEU A 26 -0.20 20.36 -13.17
N VAL A 27 1.12 20.24 -13.34
CA VAL A 27 1.85 20.83 -14.47
C VAL A 27 1.49 20.15 -15.78
N GLU A 28 1.42 18.82 -15.78
CA GLU A 28 1.08 18.00 -16.95
C GLU A 28 -0.44 17.80 -17.12
N GLN A 29 -1.26 18.43 -16.26
CA GLN A 29 -2.73 18.39 -16.33
C GLN A 29 -3.29 16.96 -16.39
N TRP A 30 -2.72 16.07 -15.58
CA TRP A 30 -3.13 14.67 -15.55
C TRP A 30 -4.59 14.53 -15.15
N ASP A 31 -5.29 13.67 -15.88
CA ASP A 31 -6.62 13.24 -15.50
C ASP A 31 -6.57 12.20 -14.35
N VAL A 32 -7.76 11.88 -13.83
CA VAL A 32 -7.91 10.90 -12.75
C VAL A 32 -7.40 9.52 -13.18
N PHE A 33 -7.51 9.18 -14.47
CA PHE A 33 -7.11 7.89 -14.99
C PHE A 33 -5.59 7.69 -14.91
N VAL A 34 -4.78 8.68 -15.34
CA VAL A 34 -3.32 8.64 -15.22
C VAL A 34 -2.89 8.44 -13.77
N LEU A 35 -3.52 9.16 -12.83
CA LEU A 35 -3.23 9.01 -11.40
C LEU A 35 -3.60 7.62 -10.85
N MET A 36 -4.75 7.08 -11.26
CA MET A 36 -5.15 5.73 -10.84
C MET A 36 -4.16 4.67 -11.32
N ILE A 37 -3.70 4.77 -12.57
CA ILE A 37 -2.66 3.86 -13.10
C ILE A 37 -1.35 4.03 -12.32
N LEU A 38 -0.91 5.26 -12.06
CA LEU A 38 0.29 5.53 -11.27
C LEU A 38 0.20 4.88 -9.87
N TYR A 39 -0.95 5.01 -9.21
CA TYR A 39 -1.16 4.46 -7.87
C TYR A 39 -1.29 2.93 -7.85
N ILE A 40 -1.82 2.32 -8.91
CA ILE A 40 -1.76 0.86 -9.09
C ILE A 40 -0.29 0.42 -9.20
N ILE A 41 0.51 1.09 -10.02
CA ILE A 41 1.94 0.77 -10.18
C ILE A 41 2.68 0.95 -8.85
N GLN A 42 2.44 2.03 -8.11
CA GLN A 42 2.98 2.22 -6.76
C GLN A 42 2.59 1.06 -5.84
N GLY A 43 1.33 0.60 -5.89
CA GLY A 43 0.85 -0.58 -5.17
C GLY A 43 1.63 -1.84 -5.53
N LEU A 44 1.88 -2.09 -6.81
CA LEU A 44 2.67 -3.24 -7.29
C LEU A 44 4.12 -3.18 -6.81
N ILE A 45 4.74 -2.00 -6.82
CA ILE A 45 6.09 -1.77 -6.27
C ILE A 45 6.13 -2.12 -4.78
N ILE A 46 5.15 -1.64 -4.01
CA ILE A 46 5.05 -1.94 -2.58
C ILE A 46 4.87 -3.45 -2.35
N CYS A 47 3.99 -4.09 -3.12
CA CYS A 47 3.75 -5.52 -3.06
C CYS A 47 5.04 -6.32 -3.27
N PHE A 48 5.79 -5.97 -4.31
CA PHE A 48 7.08 -6.57 -4.64
C PHE A 48 8.07 -6.50 -3.48
N PHE A 49 8.32 -5.30 -2.94
CA PHE A 49 9.28 -5.16 -1.84
C PHE A 49 8.78 -5.78 -0.54
N HIS A 50 7.49 -5.65 -0.23
CA HIS A 50 6.92 -6.23 0.99
C HIS A 50 6.96 -7.75 0.98
N TYR A 51 6.73 -8.39 -0.18
CA TYR A 51 6.90 -9.83 -0.36
C TYR A 51 8.30 -10.29 0.09
N PHE A 52 9.36 -9.62 -0.39
CA PHE A 52 10.72 -9.95 0.03
C PHE A 52 11.01 -9.58 1.48
N LYS A 53 10.38 -8.53 2.04
CA LYS A 53 10.52 -8.21 3.46
C LYS A 53 9.99 -9.35 4.33
N VAL A 54 8.83 -9.92 3.99
CA VAL A 54 8.24 -11.06 4.70
C VAL A 54 9.16 -12.27 4.65
N LEU A 55 9.72 -12.60 3.48
CA LEU A 55 10.64 -13.73 3.34
C LEU A 55 11.93 -13.57 4.15
N ARG A 56 12.37 -12.33 4.38
CA ARG A 56 13.60 -12.04 5.14
C ARG A 56 13.43 -12.08 6.66
N LEU A 57 12.20 -12.09 7.19
CA LEU A 57 11.97 -12.08 8.64
C LEU A 57 12.70 -13.24 9.33
N GLU A 58 13.39 -13.00 10.43
CA GLU A 58 14.10 -14.05 11.17
C GLU A 58 13.28 -14.57 12.36
N LYS A 59 12.34 -13.75 12.86
CA LYS A 59 11.49 -14.07 14.01
C LYS A 59 10.06 -13.59 13.75
N ILE A 60 9.09 -14.50 13.94
CA ILE A 60 7.67 -14.20 13.73
C ILE A 60 6.84 -14.63 14.93
N ASP A 61 5.86 -13.81 15.27
CA ASP A 61 4.75 -14.15 16.15
C ASP A 61 3.50 -14.42 15.30
N THR A 62 2.93 -15.62 15.43
CA THR A 62 1.77 -16.10 14.65
C THR A 62 0.45 -16.01 15.41
N THR A 63 0.45 -15.53 16.66
CA THR A 63 -0.72 -15.56 17.56
C THR A 63 -1.95 -14.91 16.94
N ASP A 64 -1.80 -13.72 16.35
CA ASP A 64 -2.92 -13.03 15.69
C ASP A 64 -3.30 -13.63 14.34
N PHE A 65 -2.33 -14.21 13.63
CA PHE A 65 -2.60 -14.85 12.34
C PHE A 65 -3.54 -16.04 12.56
N GLU A 66 -3.27 -16.90 13.54
CA GLU A 66 -4.10 -18.07 13.83
C GLU A 66 -5.50 -17.70 14.36
N LYS A 67 -5.59 -16.60 15.13
CA LYS A 67 -6.87 -16.11 15.65
C LYS A 67 -7.77 -15.57 14.53
N ASN A 68 -7.19 -14.82 13.59
CA ASN A 68 -7.96 -14.14 12.54
C ASN A 68 -8.14 -15.00 11.28
N PHE A 69 -7.22 -15.92 10.99
CA PHE A 69 -7.30 -16.87 9.88
C PHE A 69 -7.59 -18.28 10.40
N ASN A 70 -8.84 -18.53 10.79
CA ASN A 70 -9.36 -19.90 10.99
C ASN A 70 -9.65 -20.57 9.64
N LEU A 71 -8.65 -20.69 8.77
CA LEU A 71 -8.80 -21.41 7.51
C LEU A 71 -8.78 -22.91 7.80
N THR A 72 -9.87 -23.62 7.49
CA THR A 72 -9.92 -25.09 7.47
C THR A 72 -9.89 -25.57 6.04
N ILE A 73 -8.87 -26.32 5.65
CA ILE A 73 -8.82 -27.03 4.37
C ILE A 73 -9.04 -28.51 4.70
N ASN A 74 -10.06 -29.13 4.10
CA ASN A 74 -10.43 -30.54 4.36
C ASN A 74 -10.61 -30.88 5.86
N GLY A 75 -11.23 -29.96 6.62
CA GLY A 75 -11.50 -30.17 8.06
C GLY A 75 -10.27 -30.02 8.97
N GLN A 76 -9.07 -29.80 8.42
CA GLN A 76 -7.87 -29.48 9.20
C GLN A 76 -7.68 -27.97 9.27
N LYS A 77 -7.54 -27.43 10.48
CA LYS A 77 -7.15 -26.03 10.66
C LYS A 77 -5.75 -25.83 10.07
N CYS A 78 -5.61 -24.90 9.13
CA CYS A 78 -4.33 -24.34 8.71
C CYS A 78 -3.73 -23.56 9.89
N THR A 79 -3.13 -24.30 10.81
CA THR A 79 -2.29 -23.73 11.86
C THR A 79 -0.90 -23.52 11.28
N ILE A 80 -0.25 -22.42 11.66
CA ILE A 80 1.17 -22.25 11.36
C ILE A 80 1.99 -23.09 12.37
N ASN A 81 1.42 -23.38 13.53
CA ASN A 81 2.00 -24.28 14.52
C ASN A 81 2.26 -25.67 13.91
N GLY A 82 3.55 -26.02 13.82
CA GLY A 82 4.02 -27.27 13.22
C GLY A 82 4.74 -27.11 11.88
N LEU A 83 4.62 -25.95 11.22
CA LEU A 83 5.45 -25.60 10.07
C LEU A 83 6.81 -25.07 10.52
N SER A 84 7.84 -25.32 9.73
CA SER A 84 9.09 -24.61 9.90
C SER A 84 8.88 -23.10 9.62
N LEU A 85 9.72 -22.27 10.24
CA LEU A 85 9.71 -20.83 10.07
C LEU A 85 9.75 -20.41 8.58
N GLU A 86 10.49 -21.13 7.75
CA GLU A 86 10.62 -20.89 6.31
C GLU A 86 9.33 -21.18 5.54
N GLU A 87 8.64 -22.27 5.88
CA GLU A 87 7.36 -22.62 5.27
C GLU A 87 6.26 -21.64 5.65
N ALA A 88 6.24 -21.21 6.92
CA ALA A 88 5.32 -20.21 7.43
C ALA A 88 5.44 -18.90 6.64
N LYS A 89 6.66 -18.37 6.49
CA LYS A 89 6.93 -17.14 5.72
C LYS A 89 6.50 -17.29 4.27
N LYS A 90 6.87 -18.39 3.61
CA LYS A 90 6.54 -18.60 2.19
C LYS A 90 5.03 -18.67 1.96
N LYS A 91 4.29 -19.41 2.80
CA LYS A 91 2.83 -19.49 2.70
C LYS A 91 2.18 -18.13 2.93
N ALA A 92 2.61 -17.41 3.96
CA ALA A 92 2.12 -16.06 4.26
C ALA A 92 2.42 -15.06 3.15
N ALA A 93 3.65 -15.04 2.64
CA ALA A 93 4.08 -14.15 1.56
C ALA A 93 3.30 -14.43 0.27
N ASN A 94 3.09 -15.70 -0.09
CA ASN A 94 2.32 -16.07 -1.27
C ASN A 94 0.84 -15.73 -1.13
N PHE A 95 0.25 -15.94 0.05
CA PHE A 95 -1.12 -15.53 0.34
C PHE A 95 -1.28 -14.01 0.19
N PHE A 96 -0.35 -13.24 0.77
CA PHE A 96 -0.29 -11.78 0.63
C PHE A 96 -0.17 -11.38 -0.84
N LEU A 97 0.79 -11.95 -1.58
CA LEU A 97 1.05 -11.65 -2.98
C LEU A 97 -0.22 -11.85 -3.81
N PHE A 98 -0.86 -13.02 -3.67
CA PHE A 98 -2.08 -13.32 -4.41
C PHE A 98 -3.22 -12.37 -4.05
N GLY A 99 -3.50 -12.18 -2.76
CA GLY A 99 -4.60 -11.31 -2.32
C GLY A 99 -4.39 -9.85 -2.72
N PHE A 100 -3.16 -9.35 -2.64
CA PHE A 100 -2.83 -7.97 -3.00
C PHE A 100 -2.87 -7.77 -4.53
N LEU A 101 -2.34 -8.71 -5.31
CA LEU A 101 -2.46 -8.67 -6.78
C LEU A 101 -3.91 -8.78 -7.24
N PHE A 102 -4.70 -9.64 -6.60
CA PHE A 102 -6.13 -9.77 -6.90
C PHE A 102 -6.89 -8.47 -6.64
N ALA A 103 -6.62 -7.79 -5.51
CA ALA A 103 -7.20 -6.48 -5.24
C ALA A 103 -6.83 -5.43 -6.31
N ASN A 104 -5.57 -5.42 -6.78
CA ASN A 104 -5.15 -4.52 -7.86
C ASN A 104 -5.78 -4.88 -9.21
N PHE A 105 -5.96 -6.17 -9.48
CA PHE A 105 -6.65 -6.64 -10.68
C PHE A 105 -8.11 -6.20 -10.72
N VAL A 106 -8.82 -6.27 -9.57
CA VAL A 106 -10.19 -5.75 -9.45
C VAL A 106 -10.25 -4.26 -9.82
N TYR A 107 -9.25 -3.47 -9.45
CA TYR A 107 -9.20 -2.06 -9.88
C TYR A 107 -9.01 -1.87 -11.37
N LEU A 108 -8.20 -2.72 -12.02
CA LEU A 108 -8.07 -2.67 -13.47
C LEU A 108 -9.41 -2.92 -14.17
N ILE A 109 -10.25 -3.82 -13.62
CA ILE A 109 -11.61 -4.03 -14.11
C ILE A 109 -12.48 -2.78 -13.93
N PHE A 110 -12.45 -2.14 -12.75
CA PHE A 110 -13.21 -0.91 -12.51
C PHE A 110 -12.76 0.24 -13.43
N ILE A 111 -11.47 0.38 -13.68
CA ILE A 111 -10.91 1.36 -14.61
C ILE A 111 -11.38 1.05 -16.04
N GLY A 112 -11.32 -0.21 -16.47
CA GLY A 112 -11.82 -0.62 -17.79
C GLY A 112 -13.31 -0.35 -17.96
N ALA A 113 -14.10 -0.63 -16.91
CA ALA A 113 -15.54 -0.31 -16.89
C ALA A 113 -15.78 1.21 -16.95
N TYR A 114 -15.00 2.00 -16.22
CA TYR A 114 -15.04 3.46 -16.28
C TYR A 114 -14.79 3.97 -17.71
N ILE A 115 -13.72 3.49 -18.36
CA ILE A 115 -13.41 3.81 -19.77
C ILE A 115 -14.57 3.45 -20.69
N GLY A 116 -15.14 2.25 -20.55
CA GLY A 116 -16.24 1.79 -21.40
C GLY A 116 -17.55 2.58 -21.21
N ILE A 117 -17.75 3.19 -20.04
CA ILE A 117 -18.92 4.06 -19.78
C ILE A 117 -18.69 5.47 -20.32
N THR A 118 -17.44 5.97 -20.26
CA THR A 118 -17.12 7.35 -20.61
C THR A 118 -16.57 7.53 -22.01
N SER A 119 -16.42 6.47 -22.80
CA SER A 119 -15.79 6.51 -24.13
C SER A 119 -16.45 7.49 -25.10
N ASP A 120 -17.73 7.84 -24.88
CA ASP A 120 -18.46 8.83 -25.70
C ASP A 120 -18.40 10.26 -25.14
N THR A 121 -17.86 10.46 -23.93
CA THR A 121 -17.93 11.75 -23.18
C THR A 121 -16.58 12.26 -22.65
N ILE A 122 -15.59 11.40 -22.46
CA ILE A 122 -14.28 11.76 -21.89
C ILE A 122 -13.18 11.26 -22.85
N VAL A 123 -12.44 12.20 -23.42
CA VAL A 123 -11.20 11.90 -24.14
C VAL A 123 -10.12 11.62 -23.10
N PHE A 124 -9.69 10.36 -22.99
CA PHE A 124 -8.54 10.00 -22.17
C PHE A 124 -7.28 10.56 -22.81
N SER A 125 -6.49 11.30 -22.04
CA SER A 125 -5.19 11.78 -22.53
C SER A 125 -4.18 10.64 -22.47
N GLU A 126 -4.03 9.90 -23.58
CA GLU A 126 -2.93 8.92 -23.70
C GLU A 126 -1.57 9.57 -23.46
N GLU A 127 -1.46 10.89 -23.63
CA GLU A 127 -0.25 11.69 -23.42
C GLU A 127 0.25 11.71 -21.96
N GLY A 128 -0.63 11.49 -20.98
CA GLY A 128 -0.23 11.47 -19.56
C GLY A 128 0.46 10.16 -19.15
N ILE A 129 0.08 9.04 -19.77
CA ILE A 129 0.77 7.77 -19.58
C ILE A 129 2.01 7.78 -20.48
N PHE A 130 3.17 7.38 -19.96
CA PHE A 130 4.47 7.51 -20.62
C PHE A 130 5.04 8.92 -20.72
N SER A 131 4.38 9.92 -20.11
CA SER A 131 5.01 11.23 -19.95
C SER A 131 6.33 11.11 -19.18
N THR A 132 7.21 12.08 -19.38
CA THR A 132 8.49 12.10 -18.66
C THR A 132 8.26 12.17 -17.16
N GLY A 133 7.31 12.99 -16.70
CA GLY A 133 6.93 13.06 -15.29
C GLY A 133 6.44 11.72 -14.74
N PHE A 134 5.62 11.00 -15.50
CA PHE A 134 5.06 9.70 -15.08
C PHE A 134 6.15 8.66 -14.86
N ILE A 135 7.08 8.53 -15.81
CA ILE A 135 8.20 7.59 -15.72
C ILE A 135 9.14 7.95 -14.56
N LEU A 136 9.43 9.25 -14.38
CA LEU A 136 10.26 9.73 -13.27
C LEU A 136 9.63 9.39 -11.90
N LEU A 137 8.31 9.52 -11.76
CA LEU A 137 7.62 9.16 -10.52
C LEU A 137 7.67 7.65 -10.25
N ILE A 138 7.47 6.80 -11.26
CA ILE A 138 7.61 5.34 -11.09
C ILE A 138 9.01 4.99 -10.57
N ILE A 139 10.04 5.56 -11.19
CA ILE A 139 11.43 5.36 -10.76
C ILE A 139 11.62 5.88 -9.33
N GLY A 140 11.10 7.07 -9.02
CA GLY A 140 11.19 7.67 -7.68
C GLY A 140 10.52 6.82 -6.59
N TYR A 141 9.31 6.31 -6.84
CA TYR A 141 8.63 5.38 -5.94
C TYR A 141 9.39 4.07 -5.79
N PHE A 142 9.90 3.51 -6.89
CA PHE A 142 10.70 2.29 -6.85
C PHE A 142 11.96 2.47 -5.99
N LEU A 143 12.73 3.54 -6.22
CA LEU A 143 13.95 3.84 -5.46
C LEU A 143 13.66 4.08 -3.98
N THR A 144 12.56 4.79 -3.66
CA THR A 144 12.12 5.02 -2.28
C THR A 144 11.87 3.70 -1.55
N HIS A 145 11.15 2.76 -2.19
CA HIS A 145 10.88 1.47 -1.59
C HIS A 145 12.09 0.53 -1.59
N ALA A 146 12.96 0.61 -2.60
CA ALA A 146 14.23 -0.12 -2.63
C ALA A 146 15.13 0.29 -1.45
N PHE A 147 15.24 1.60 -1.18
CA PHE A 147 16.01 2.12 -0.05
C PHE A 147 15.43 1.67 1.29
N SER A 148 14.10 1.77 1.47
CA SER A 148 13.42 1.24 2.65
C SER A 148 13.66 -0.27 2.83
N PHE A 149 13.66 -1.05 1.75
CA PHE A 149 13.93 -2.48 1.78
C PHE A 149 15.35 -2.82 2.25
N ILE A 150 16.34 -2.04 1.81
CA ILE A 150 17.73 -2.20 2.24
C ILE A 150 17.89 -1.87 3.72
N GLN A 151 17.23 -0.81 4.21
CA GLN A 151 17.29 -0.39 5.61
C GLN A 151 16.55 -1.34 6.55
N SER A 152 15.49 -2.00 6.09
CA SER A 152 14.71 -2.92 6.93
C SER A 152 15.44 -4.25 7.26
N LYS A 153 16.75 -4.35 7.02
CA LYS A 153 17.56 -5.52 7.43
C LYS A 153 17.57 -5.72 8.94
N GLU A 154 17.70 -4.63 9.70
CA GLU A 154 17.67 -4.70 11.17
C GLU A 154 16.24 -4.96 11.70
N GLU A 155 15.21 -4.56 10.96
CA GLU A 155 13.82 -4.89 11.28
C GLU A 155 13.56 -6.38 11.15
N ALA A 156 14.20 -7.06 10.19
CA ALA A 156 14.04 -8.50 9.98
C ALA A 156 14.50 -9.35 11.18
N LYS A 157 15.43 -8.85 12.00
CA LYS A 157 15.93 -9.54 13.21
C LYS A 157 14.98 -9.43 14.41
N LYS A 158 14.05 -8.47 14.37
CA LYS A 158 13.07 -8.25 15.43
C LYS A 158 11.93 -9.25 15.30
N GLU A 159 11.34 -9.63 16.44
CA GLU A 159 10.11 -10.42 16.44
C GLU A 159 8.95 -9.54 15.98
N VAL A 160 8.29 -9.95 14.90
CA VAL A 160 7.14 -9.23 14.33
C VAL A 160 5.91 -10.10 14.33
N ASN A 161 4.76 -9.49 14.63
CA ASN A 161 3.48 -10.18 14.49
C ASN A 161 3.12 -10.29 13.01
N LEU A 162 3.08 -11.52 12.50
CA LEU A 162 2.97 -11.81 11.07
C LEU A 162 1.66 -11.30 10.47
N GLY A 163 0.53 -11.48 11.14
CA GLY A 163 -0.77 -11.01 10.66
C GLY A 163 -0.77 -9.48 10.47
N ASN A 164 -0.34 -8.75 11.51
CA ASN A 164 -0.20 -7.30 11.44
C ASN A 164 0.76 -6.84 10.33
N TYR A 165 1.85 -7.58 10.13
CA TYR A 165 2.86 -7.28 9.11
C TYR A 165 2.27 -7.40 7.70
N LEU A 166 1.54 -8.48 7.41
CA LEU A 166 0.94 -8.72 6.09
C LEU A 166 -0.17 -7.72 5.74
N HIS A 167 -0.90 -7.20 6.74
CA HIS A 167 -1.98 -6.24 6.51
C HIS A 167 -1.49 -4.80 6.27
N GLU A 168 -0.24 -4.51 6.62
CA GLU A 168 0.34 -3.18 6.57
C GLU A 168 0.23 -2.50 5.19
N PRO A 169 0.48 -3.18 4.05
CA PRO A 169 0.34 -2.55 2.73
C PRO A 169 -1.12 -2.24 2.34
N PHE A 170 -2.11 -2.94 2.90
CA PHE A 170 -3.51 -2.80 2.51
C PHE A 170 -4.14 -1.47 2.93
N ALA A 171 -3.62 -0.83 3.98
CA ALA A 171 -4.10 0.49 4.40
C ALA A 171 -3.93 1.55 3.31
N ARG A 172 -2.96 1.38 2.39
CA ARG A 172 -2.70 2.29 1.26
C ARG A 172 -3.65 2.09 0.08
N ILE A 173 -4.45 1.04 0.11
CA ILE A 173 -5.47 0.75 -0.88
C ILE A 173 -6.77 1.55 -0.60
N ILE A 174 -6.96 2.03 0.64
CA ILE A 174 -8.16 2.77 1.06
C ILE A 174 -8.39 4.04 0.21
N PRO A 175 -7.39 4.91 -0.04
CA PRO A 175 -7.60 6.09 -0.88
C PRO A 175 -8.04 5.74 -2.31
N MET A 176 -7.58 4.61 -2.87
CA MET A 176 -8.02 4.18 -4.19
C MET A 176 -9.50 3.77 -4.21
N HIS A 177 -9.97 3.03 -3.19
CA HIS A 177 -11.40 2.71 -3.05
C HIS A 177 -12.25 3.98 -2.93
N LEU A 178 -11.81 4.94 -2.09
CA LEU A 178 -12.53 6.21 -1.93
C LEU A 178 -12.63 6.96 -3.27
N THR A 179 -11.56 6.93 -4.07
CA THR A 179 -11.52 7.61 -5.37
C THR A 179 -12.42 6.97 -6.40
N ILE A 180 -12.52 5.64 -6.42
CA ILE A 180 -13.44 4.96 -7.33
C ILE A 180 -14.88 5.20 -6.93
N ILE A 181 -15.18 5.14 -5.64
CA ILE A 181 -16.55 5.37 -5.12
C ILE A 181 -16.98 6.82 -5.39
N ILE A 182 -16.12 7.78 -5.05
CA ILE A 182 -16.39 9.22 -5.23
C ILE A 182 -16.33 9.57 -6.72
N GLY A 183 -15.29 9.16 -7.44
CA GLY A 183 -15.10 9.43 -8.87
C GLY A 183 -16.22 8.85 -9.74
N GLY A 184 -16.70 7.64 -9.43
CA GLY A 184 -17.87 7.06 -10.10
C GLY A 184 -19.15 7.87 -9.88
N TYR A 185 -19.33 8.49 -8.71
CA TYR A 185 -20.46 9.38 -8.45
C TYR A 185 -20.37 10.69 -9.23
N PHE A 186 -19.16 11.24 -9.41
CA PHE A 186 -18.94 12.54 -10.06
C PHE A 186 -18.64 12.46 -11.56
N ILE A 187 -18.68 11.28 -12.16
CA ILE A 187 -18.33 11.01 -13.56
C ILE A 187 -19.13 11.87 -14.56
N ASN A 188 -20.36 12.25 -14.21
CA ASN A 188 -21.29 13.04 -15.04
C ASN A 188 -21.31 14.53 -14.70
N THR A 189 -20.38 15.02 -13.87
CA THR A 189 -20.34 16.44 -13.46
C THR A 189 -19.40 17.28 -14.33
N GLN A 190 -19.53 18.61 -14.27
CA GLN A 190 -18.67 19.53 -15.04
C GLN A 190 -17.18 19.33 -14.74
N LYS A 191 -16.32 19.59 -15.73
CA LYS A 191 -14.85 19.41 -15.64
C LYS A 191 -14.20 20.10 -14.44
N GLU A 192 -14.73 21.26 -14.02
CA GLU A 192 -14.23 22.00 -12.86
C GLU A 192 -14.38 21.21 -11.54
N ASN A 193 -15.46 20.44 -11.39
CA ASN A 193 -15.67 19.58 -10.22
C ASN A 193 -14.70 18.40 -10.21
N GLN A 194 -14.31 17.89 -11.38
CA GLN A 194 -13.34 16.79 -11.50
C GLN A 194 -11.95 17.21 -11.04
N PHE A 195 -11.53 18.44 -11.37
CA PHE A 195 -10.25 18.99 -10.93
C PHE A 195 -10.16 19.15 -9.40
N LEU A 196 -11.23 19.64 -8.76
CA LEU A 196 -11.30 19.75 -7.30
C LEU A 196 -11.23 18.39 -6.61
N LEU A 197 -11.90 17.38 -7.16
CA LEU A 197 -11.86 16.00 -6.66
C LEU A 197 -10.46 15.40 -6.77
N LEU A 198 -9.75 15.69 -7.86
CA LEU A 198 -8.37 15.23 -8.06
C LEU A 198 -7.43 15.80 -6.99
N ILE A 199 -7.51 17.10 -6.72
CA ILE A 199 -6.71 17.73 -5.66
C ILE A 199 -7.03 17.12 -4.29
N LEU A 200 -8.33 16.96 -3.98
CA LEU A 200 -8.76 16.36 -2.72
C LEU A 200 -8.23 14.93 -2.57
N PHE A 201 -8.32 14.13 -3.64
CA PHE A 201 -7.79 12.76 -3.67
C PHE A 201 -6.29 12.74 -3.39
N LEU A 202 -5.51 13.55 -4.11
CA LEU A 202 -4.06 13.62 -3.95
C LEU A 202 -3.65 13.98 -2.52
N ILE A 203 -4.36 14.92 -1.89
CA ILE A 203 -4.13 15.32 -0.49
C ILE A 203 -4.46 14.17 0.46
N ILE A 204 -5.65 13.57 0.34
CA ILE A 204 -6.06 12.44 1.18
C ILE A 204 -5.06 11.29 1.03
N LYS A 205 -4.69 10.96 -0.20
CA LYS A 205 -3.71 9.92 -0.50
C LYS A 205 -2.36 10.21 0.14
N GLY A 206 -1.84 11.42 -0.01
CA GLY A 206 -0.61 11.85 0.65
C GLY A 206 -0.66 11.67 2.17
N ILE A 207 -1.78 12.06 2.81
CA ILE A 207 -1.99 11.88 4.25
C ILE A 207 -1.96 10.41 4.64
N PHE A 208 -2.68 9.54 3.92
CA PHE A 208 -2.72 8.10 4.21
C PHE A 208 -1.36 7.44 4.02
N ASP A 209 -0.60 7.82 3.00
CA ASP A 209 0.75 7.27 2.77
C ASP A 209 1.71 7.65 3.89
N VAL A 210 1.68 8.91 4.33
CA VAL A 210 2.51 9.38 5.45
C VAL A 210 2.07 8.71 6.75
N HIS A 211 0.76 8.64 7.01
CA HIS A 211 0.22 8.02 8.22
C HIS A 211 0.61 6.54 8.32
N THR A 212 0.43 5.78 7.24
CA THR A 212 0.80 4.36 7.20
C THR A 212 2.31 4.16 7.36
N HIS A 213 3.14 5.04 6.80
CA HIS A 213 4.59 4.97 6.97
C HIS A 213 5.05 5.33 8.40
N ILE A 214 4.37 6.25 9.08
CA ILE A 214 4.66 6.59 10.48
C ILE A 214 4.27 5.44 11.40
N GLN A 215 3.07 4.87 11.21
CA GLN A 215 2.62 3.72 12.00
C GLN A 215 3.59 2.54 11.91
N GLN A 216 4.19 2.33 10.74
CA GLN A 216 5.26 1.34 10.56
C GLN A 216 6.41 1.62 11.53
N HIS A 217 6.99 2.81 11.51
CA HIS A 217 8.14 3.13 12.35
C HIS A 217 7.84 3.12 13.86
N GLU A 218 6.68 3.60 14.31
CA GLU A 218 6.33 3.58 15.74
C GLU A 218 6.14 2.15 16.28
N LYS A 219 5.55 1.25 15.49
CA LYS A 219 5.28 -0.14 15.89
C LYS A 219 6.57 -0.97 16.03
N TYR A 220 7.66 -0.58 15.36
CA TYR A 220 8.96 -1.28 15.44
C TYR A 220 9.98 -0.64 16.40
N LEU A 221 9.70 0.56 16.95
CA LEU A 221 10.53 1.22 17.96
C LEU A 221 10.04 0.97 19.40
N THR A 222 8.78 0.57 19.57
CA THR A 222 8.20 0.26 20.87
C THR A 222 8.12 -1.25 21.02
N PRO A 223 8.96 -1.90 21.86
CA PRO A 223 8.84 -3.34 22.08
C PRO A 223 7.46 -3.62 22.65
N THR A 224 6.74 -4.55 22.01
CA THR A 224 5.46 -5.06 22.48
C THR A 224 5.64 -5.48 23.93
N LYS A 225 5.07 -4.71 24.87
CA LYS A 225 4.96 -5.16 26.26
C LYS A 225 4.22 -6.49 26.21
N LYS A 226 4.93 -7.58 26.53
CA LYS A 226 4.34 -8.89 26.75
C LYS A 226 3.05 -8.68 27.56
N ALA A 227 1.93 -9.11 27.00
CA ALA A 227 0.68 -9.17 27.74
C ALA A 227 0.93 -10.09 28.94
N THR A 228 1.16 -9.47 30.10
CA THR A 228 1.32 -10.17 31.36
C THR A 228 0.11 -11.05 31.56
N THR A 229 0.37 -12.35 31.50
CA THR A 229 -0.55 -13.44 31.80
C THR A 229 -1.11 -13.20 33.20
N LYS A 230 -2.30 -12.63 33.30
CA LYS A 230 -3.09 -12.68 34.53
C LYS A 230 -3.69 -14.08 34.60
N LYS A 231 -2.87 -15.05 35.03
CA LYS A 231 -3.37 -16.23 35.75
C LYS A 231 -4.04 -15.66 37.01
N LYS A 232 -5.36 -15.53 36.99
CA LYS A 232 -6.14 -15.52 38.22
C LYS A 232 -6.59 -16.95 38.48
N LYS A 233 -6.26 -17.36 39.70
CA LYS A 233 -6.52 -18.63 40.37
C LYS A 233 -7.98 -19.06 40.24
#